data_AF-A0A3D0ZX20-F1
#
_entry.id   AF-A0A3D0ZX20-F1
#
_cell.length_a   1.000
_cell.length_b   1.000
_cell.length_c   1.000
_cell.angle_alpha   90.00
_cell.angle_beta   90.00
_cell.angle_gamma   90.00
#
_symmetry.space_group_name_H-M   'P 1'
#
loop_
_entity.id
_entity.type
_entity.pdbx_description
1 polymer ?
#
loop_
_entity_poly.entity_id
_entity_poly.type
_entity_poly.pdbx_seq_one_letter_code
_entity_poly.pdbx_strand_id
1 'polypeptide(L)'
;MEELNLVSTTSSTLSSLLDKEFAALQSKNFEEVEDIQSEKFSLMQQLQTAWEVVKQEEGVDRQILDELTQKLEICKEQHLRNSLLLNKQMEITRNLLSAITQKTNANASVYDKLGKMT
;
A
#
# COMPACT_ATOMS: atom_id res chain seq x y z
N MET A 1 16.08 12.31 -23.31
CA MET A 1 16.61 10.90 -23.24
C MET A 1 17.00 10.47 -21.82
N GLU A 2 17.71 11.30 -21.04
CA GLU A 2 18.12 10.98 -19.66
C GLU A 2 16.90 10.81 -18.71
N GLU A 3 15.95 11.73 -18.79
CA GLU A 3 14.66 11.69 -18.05
C GLU A 3 13.83 10.45 -18.37
N LEU A 4 13.90 9.97 -19.61
CA LEU A 4 13.14 8.80 -20.06
C LEU A 4 13.68 7.50 -19.43
N ASN A 5 15.00 7.40 -19.29
CA ASN A 5 15.63 6.32 -18.52
C ASN A 5 15.33 6.44 -17.03
N LEU A 6 15.26 7.66 -16.49
CA LEU A 6 14.88 7.90 -15.11
C LEU A 6 13.44 7.43 -14.82
N VAL A 7 12.45 7.78 -15.65
CA VAL A 7 11.06 7.31 -15.47
C VAL A 7 11.00 5.77 -15.53
N SER A 8 11.67 5.14 -16.50
CA SER A 8 11.67 3.68 -16.63
C SER A 8 12.32 2.98 -15.41
N THR A 9 13.44 3.51 -14.92
CA THR A 9 14.17 2.96 -13.77
C THR A 9 13.38 3.16 -12.49
N THR A 10 12.89 4.38 -12.23
CA THR A 10 12.08 4.72 -11.06
C THR A 10 10.79 3.92 -11.03
N SER A 11 10.13 3.70 -12.18
CA SER A 11 8.93 2.85 -12.27
C SER A 11 9.24 1.38 -11.93
N SER A 12 10.39 0.86 -12.38
CA SER A 12 10.79 -0.52 -12.08
C SER A 12 11.13 -0.69 -10.59
N THR A 13 11.83 0.28 -10.00
CA THR A 13 12.14 0.31 -8.56
C THR A 13 10.86 0.42 -7.73
N LEU A 14 9.92 1.29 -8.13
CA LEU A 14 8.62 1.43 -7.46
C LEU A 14 7.83 0.12 -7.51
N SER A 15 7.82 -0.57 -8.65
CA SER A 15 7.15 -1.87 -8.78
C SER A 15 7.73 -2.91 -7.83
N SER A 16 9.07 -3.02 -7.74
CA SER A 16 9.72 -3.92 -6.77
C SER A 16 9.42 -3.54 -5.31
N LEU A 17 9.34 -2.25 -5.01
CA LEU A 17 9.00 -1.77 -3.68
C LEU A 17 7.54 -2.10 -3.31
N LEU A 18 6.61 -1.98 -4.26
CA LEU A 18 5.21 -2.36 -4.07
C LEU A 18 5.04 -3.88 -3.86
N ASP A 19 5.86 -4.70 -4.52
CA ASP A 19 5.86 -6.15 -4.28
C ASP A 19 6.40 -6.51 -2.88
N LYS A 20 7.43 -5.79 -2.40
CA LYS A 20 7.91 -5.93 -1.01
C LYS A 20 6.85 -5.50 0.01
N GLU A 21 6.18 -4.37 -0.22
CA GLU A 21 5.06 -3.90 0.60
C GLU A 21 3.94 -4.97 0.64
N PHE A 22 3.63 -5.59 -0.49
CA PHE A 22 2.64 -6.66 -0.56
C PHE A 22 3.04 -7.90 0.25
N ALA A 23 4.32 -8.29 0.22
CA ALA A 23 4.84 -9.39 1.03
C ALA A 23 4.78 -9.07 2.53
N ALA A 24 5.16 -7.85 2.92
CA ALA A 24 5.10 -7.38 4.30
C ALA A 24 3.64 -7.29 4.82
N LEU A 25 2.70 -6.86 3.98
CA LEU A 25 1.27 -6.86 4.30
C LEU A 25 0.70 -8.28 4.48
N GLN A 26 1.21 -9.27 3.72
CA GLN A 26 0.84 -10.67 3.90
C GLN A 26 1.39 -11.26 5.19
N SER A 27 2.64 -10.95 5.54
CA SER A 27 3.29 -11.40 6.78
C SER A 27 2.81 -10.63 8.03
N LYS A 28 1.96 -9.61 7.85
CA LYS A 28 1.48 -8.70 8.92
C LYS A 28 2.61 -7.92 9.58
N ASN A 29 3.70 -7.69 8.85
CA ASN A 29 4.81 -6.88 9.32
C ASN A 29 4.54 -5.39 9.06
N PHE A 30 3.78 -4.76 9.96
CA PHE A 30 3.37 -3.37 9.79
C PHE A 30 4.53 -2.36 9.95
N GLU A 31 5.57 -2.71 10.69
CA GLU A 31 6.78 -1.89 10.86
C GLU A 31 7.52 -1.76 9.51
N GLU A 32 7.73 -2.88 8.83
CA GLU A 32 8.32 -2.90 7.48
C GLU A 32 7.43 -2.17 6.44
N VAL A 33 6.10 -2.25 6.58
CA VAL A 33 5.16 -1.50 5.72
C VAL A 33 5.28 0.02 5.95
N GLU A 34 5.49 0.45 7.19
CA GLU A 34 5.65 1.87 7.54
C GLU A 34 6.98 2.43 7.02
N ASP A 35 8.08 1.67 7.17
CA ASP A 35 9.38 2.03 6.61
C ASP A 35 9.33 2.18 5.08
N ILE A 36 8.59 1.28 4.41
CA ILE A 36 8.41 1.32 2.95
C ILE A 36 7.61 2.55 2.49
N GLN A 37 6.71 3.14 3.31
CA GLN A 37 5.91 4.30 2.89
C GLN A 37 6.78 5.51 2.54
N SER A 38 7.86 5.74 3.29
CA SER A 38 8.74 6.89 3.08
C SER A 38 9.48 6.80 1.74
N GLU A 39 10.02 5.62 1.44
CA GLU A 39 10.73 5.35 0.19
C GLU A 39 9.78 5.41 -1.01
N LYS A 40 8.58 4.83 -0.87
CA LYS A 40 7.52 4.85 -1.87
C LYS A 40 7.08 6.26 -2.23
N PHE A 41 6.88 7.11 -1.22
CA PHE A 41 6.51 8.51 -1.44
C PHE A 41 7.59 9.29 -2.20
N SER A 42 8.86 9.08 -1.85
CA SER A 42 9.98 9.68 -2.57
C SER A 42 10.05 9.24 -4.03
N LEU A 43 9.91 7.93 -4.29
CA LEU A 43 9.91 7.39 -5.66
C LEU A 43 8.72 7.88 -6.48
N MET A 44 7.52 7.98 -5.89
CA MET A 44 6.35 8.51 -6.58
C MET A 44 6.51 9.99 -6.94
N GLN A 45 7.09 10.82 -6.05
CA GLN A 45 7.39 12.22 -6.38
C GLN A 45 8.41 12.33 -7.51
N GLN A 46 9.51 11.57 -7.43
CA GLN A 46 10.54 11.57 -8.48
C GLN A 46 9.96 11.14 -9.82
N LEU A 47 9.10 10.11 -9.82
CA LEU A 47 8.41 9.64 -11.02
C LEU A 47 7.47 10.70 -11.59
N GLN A 48 6.72 11.40 -10.73
CA GLN A 48 5.83 12.47 -11.16
C GLN A 48 6.59 13.64 -11.78
N THR A 49 7.69 14.08 -11.15
CA THR A 49 8.53 15.16 -11.68
C THR A 49 9.14 14.77 -13.02
N ALA A 50 9.73 13.57 -13.12
CA ALA A 50 10.33 13.09 -14.37
C ALA A 50 9.28 12.90 -15.48
N TRP A 51 8.07 12.45 -15.12
CA TRP A 51 6.97 12.29 -16.08
C TRP A 51 6.48 13.61 -16.66
N GLU A 52 6.35 14.66 -15.84
CA GLU A 52 5.97 15.98 -16.32
C GLU A 52 7.01 16.56 -17.28
N VAL A 53 8.30 16.31 -17.04
CA VAL A 53 9.38 16.73 -17.94
C VAL A 53 9.31 15.96 -19.27
N VAL A 54 9.16 14.63 -19.24
CA VAL A 54 9.04 13.80 -20.45
C VAL A 54 7.81 14.18 -21.29
N LYS A 55 6.71 14.56 -20.65
CA LYS A 55 5.47 14.97 -21.35
C LYS A 55 5.59 16.34 -22.02
N GLN A 56 6.44 17.22 -21.50
CA GLN A 56 6.71 18.55 -22.07
C GLN A 56 7.80 18.53 -23.16
N GLU A 57 8.55 17.44 -23.26
CA GLU A 57 9.62 17.28 -24.26
C GLU A 57 9.00 17.05 -25.66
N GLU A 58 9.06 18.06 -26.53
CA GLU A 58 8.58 17.94 -27.92
C GLU A 58 9.49 16.99 -28.73
N GLY A 59 8.90 15.96 -29.33
CA GLY A 59 9.62 14.99 -30.17
C GLY A 59 9.85 13.62 -29.54
N VAL A 60 9.33 13.36 -28.34
CA VAL A 60 9.31 12.01 -27.75
C VAL A 60 8.41 11.09 -28.59
N ASP A 61 8.93 9.90 -28.91
CA ASP A 61 8.19 8.88 -29.65
C ASP A 61 6.94 8.47 -28.84
N ARG A 62 5.78 8.51 -29.51
CA ARG A 62 4.50 8.15 -28.92
C ARG A 62 4.46 6.71 -28.42
N GLN A 63 5.21 5.81 -29.05
CA GLN A 63 5.29 4.41 -28.64
C GLN A 63 5.99 4.28 -27.27
N ILE A 64 7.04 5.06 -27.05
CA ILE A 64 7.77 5.09 -25.77
C ILE A 64 6.89 5.71 -24.68
N LEU A 65 6.12 6.75 -25.03
CA LEU A 65 5.16 7.38 -24.11
C LEU A 65 4.07 6.39 -23.68
N ASP A 66 3.55 5.58 -24.61
CA ASP A 66 2.57 4.53 -24.33
C ASP A 66 3.14 3.42 -23.42
N GLU A 67 4.37 2.97 -23.66
CA GLU A 67 5.04 1.97 -22.81
C GLU A 67 5.23 2.47 -21.38
N LEU A 68 5.64 3.72 -21.20
CA LEU A 68 5.78 4.33 -19.88
C LEU A 68 4.42 4.51 -19.20
N THR A 69 3.39 4.90 -19.95
CA THR A 69 2.02 5.00 -19.44
C THR A 69 1.50 3.65 -18.96
N GLN A 70 1.79 2.56 -19.70
CA GLN A 70 1.44 1.21 -19.25
C GLN A 70 2.17 0.81 -17.97
N LYS A 71 3.47 1.10 -17.86
CA LYS A 71 4.23 0.83 -16.62
C LYS A 71 3.67 1.61 -15.42
N LEU A 72 3.22 2.84 -15.63
CA LEU A 72 2.58 3.66 -14.60
C LEU A 72 1.24 3.07 -14.16
N GLU A 73 0.41 2.60 -15.09
CA GLU A 73 -0.86 1.94 -14.74
C GLU A 73 -0.63 0.63 -13.97
N ILE A 74 0.41 -0.14 -14.31
CA ILE A 74 0.78 -1.33 -13.52
C ILE A 74 1.16 -0.94 -12.08
N CYS A 75 1.98 0.10 -11.91
CA CYS A 75 2.35 0.59 -10.58
C CYS A 75 1.12 1.07 -9.78
N LYS A 76 0.15 1.71 -10.45
CA LYS A 76 -1.09 2.17 -9.85
C LYS A 76 -1.98 1.00 -9.43
N GLU A 77 -2.09 -0.04 -10.25
CA GLU A 77 -2.84 -1.25 -9.92
C GLU A 77 -2.21 -2.01 -8.74
N GLN A 78 -0.88 -2.15 -8.73
CA GLN A 78 -0.14 -2.71 -7.60
C GLN A 78 -0.38 -1.89 -6.31
N HIS A 79 -0.36 -0.56 -6.39
CA HIS A 79 -0.65 0.29 -5.24
C HIS A 79 -2.10 0.11 -4.74
N LEU A 80 -3.08 0.06 -5.64
CA LEU A 80 -4.49 -0.15 -5.30
C LEU A 80 -4.68 -1.49 -4.58
N ARG A 81 -4.03 -2.55 -5.07
CA ARG A 81 -4.04 -3.88 -4.45
C ARG A 81 -3.50 -3.83 -3.01
N ASN A 82 -2.39 -3.15 -2.78
CA ASN A 82 -1.78 -3.01 -1.45
C ASN A 82 -2.71 -2.26 -0.49
N SER A 83 -3.32 -1.16 -0.95
CA SER A 83 -4.28 -0.38 -0.18
C SER A 83 -5.54 -1.19 0.19
N LEU A 84 -6.03 -2.03 -0.72
CA LEU A 84 -7.18 -2.89 -0.45
C LEU A 84 -6.85 -3.99 0.59
N LEU A 85 -5.67 -4.59 0.50
CA LEU A 85 -5.21 -5.60 1.46
C LEU A 85 -5.03 -4.99 2.87
N LEU A 86 -4.42 -3.81 2.96
CA LEU A 86 -4.23 -3.10 4.21
C LEU A 86 -5.57 -2.78 4.89
N ASN A 87 -6.54 -2.23 4.13
CA ASN A 87 -7.88 -1.93 4.65
C ASN A 87 -8.59 -3.18 5.17
N LYS A 88 -8.50 -4.30 4.44
CA LYS A 88 -9.09 -5.58 4.86
C LYS A 88 -8.46 -6.11 6.14
N GLN A 89 -7.14 -6.03 6.29
CA GLN A 89 -6.44 -6.44 7.52
C GLN A 89 -6.84 -5.56 8.72
N MET A 90 -7.03 -4.26 8.50
CA MET A 90 -7.49 -3.33 9.54
C MET A 90 -8.93 -3.64 9.98
N GLU A 91 -9.82 -3.97 9.03
CA GLU A 91 -11.19 -4.40 9.31
C GLU A 91 -11.23 -5.71 10.11
N ILE A 92 -10.44 -6.71 9.71
CA ILE A 92 -10.31 -7.98 10.45
C ILE A 92 -9.82 -7.74 11.87
N THR A 93 -8.81 -6.89 12.05
CA THR A 93 -8.24 -6.56 13.38
C THR A 93 -9.28 -5.85 14.25
N ARG A 94 -10.03 -4.90 13.69
CA ARG A 94 -11.15 -4.24 14.41
C ARG A 94 -12.22 -5.24 14.81
N ASN A 95 -12.66 -6.10 13.89
CA ASN A 95 -13.66 -7.13 14.17
C ASN A 95 -13.19 -8.13 15.23
N LEU A 96 -11.92 -8.55 15.20
CA LEU A 96 -11.31 -9.39 16.25
C LEU A 96 -11.30 -8.70 17.61
N LEU A 97 -10.84 -7.45 17.68
CA LEU A 97 -10.83 -6.67 18.92
C LEU A 97 -12.25 -6.44 19.46
N SER A 98 -13.21 -6.12 18.59
CA SER A 98 -14.63 -6.00 18.95
C SER A 98 -15.17 -7.33 19.47
N ALA A 99 -14.90 -8.45 18.81
CA ALA A 99 -15.34 -9.78 19.24
C ALA A 99 -14.74 -10.20 20.60
N ILE A 100 -13.45 -9.93 20.83
CA ILE A 100 -12.80 -10.19 22.12
C ILE A 100 -13.41 -9.32 23.21
N THR A 101 -13.53 -8.00 22.98
CA THR A 101 -14.10 -7.06 23.96
C THR A 101 -15.55 -7.40 24.29
N GLN A 102 -16.34 -7.79 23.29
CA GLN A 102 -17.74 -8.19 23.48
C GLN A 102 -17.85 -9.52 24.26
N LYS A 103 -16.95 -10.49 24.02
CA LYS A 103 -16.85 -11.72 24.84
C LYS A 103 -16.44 -11.43 26.27
N THR A 104 -15.48 -10.53 26.50
CA THR A 104 -15.06 -10.13 27.85
C THR A 104 -16.21 -9.50 28.64
N ASN A 105 -17.00 -8.63 28.00
CA ASN A 105 -18.20 -8.05 28.60
C ASN A 105 -19.29 -9.10 28.88
N ALA A 106 -19.50 -10.05 27.97
CA ALA A 106 -20.43 -11.16 28.19
C ALA A 106 -20.00 -12.03 29.38
N ASN A 107 -18.72 -12.38 29.48
CA ASN A 107 -18.19 -13.16 30.59
C ASN A 107 -18.26 -12.39 31.92
N ALA A 108 -17.91 -11.10 31.95
CA ALA A 108 -18.06 -10.25 33.13
C ALA A 108 -19.51 -10.18 33.62
N SER A 109 -20.48 -10.14 32.71
CA SER A 109 -21.91 -10.15 33.05
C SER A 109 -22.41 -11.48 33.64
N VAL A 110 -21.74 -12.60 33.32
CA VAL A 110 -22.05 -13.91 33.89
C VAL A 110 -21.47 -14.03 35.31
N TYR A 111 -20.25 -13.54 35.53
CA TYR A 111 -19.66 -13.47 36.88
C TYR A 111 -20.44 -12.52 37.82
N ASP A 112 -20.90 -11.36 37.33
CA ASP A 112 -21.71 -10.43 38.14
C ASP A 112 -23.10 -11.02 38.51
N LYS A 113 -23.66 -11.89 37.68
CA LYS A 113 -24.91 -12.61 37.99
C LYS A 113 -24.71 -13.77 38.95
N LEU A 114 -23.58 -14.47 38.89
CA LEU A 114 -23.23 -15.53 39.84
C LEU A 114 -22.87 -14.98 41.23
N GLY A 115 -22.26 -13.80 41.31
CA GLY A 115 -21.96 -13.11 42.58
C GLY A 115 -23.17 -12.50 43.30
N LYS A 116 -24.34 -12.43 42.65
CA LYS A 116 -25.60 -11.92 43.24
C LYS A 116 -26.53 -13.02 43.77
N MET A 117 -26.10 -14.29 43.72
CA MET A 117 -26.85 -15.44 44.24
C MET A 117 -26.29 -15.99 45.57
N THR A 118 -25.50 -15.19 46.31
CA THR A 118 -25.13 -15.44 47.71
C THR A 118 -25.61 -14.29 48.58
#